data_AF-A0A9E5WQZ8-F1
#
_entry.id   AF-A0A9E5WQZ8-F1
#
_cell.length_a   1.000
_cell.length_b   1.000
_cell.length_c   1.000
_cell.angle_alpha   90.00
_cell.angle_beta   90.00
_cell.angle_gamma   90.00
#
_symmetry.space_group_name_H-M   'P 1'
#
loop_
_entity.id
_entity.type
_entity.pdbx_description
1 polymer ?
#
loop_
_entity_poly.entity_id
_entity_poly.type
_entity_poly.pdbx_seq_one_letter_code
_entity_poly.pdbx_strand_id
1 'polypeptide(L)'
;MSVKGRFPDRGDDQLPRELVELAEQIAKLPKPLQKDLEVAYARVVESVRRRRRILALVQEALSQLRLDIKYLMFDLEMTRRERDELRERLQ
;
A
#
# COMPACT_ATOMS: atom_id res chain seq x y z
N MET A 1 -14.73 -14.32 19.32
CA MET A 1 -13.79 -13.23 19.00
C MET A 1 -13.74 -13.11 17.48
N SER A 2 -14.30 -12.02 16.93
CA SER A 2 -14.47 -11.84 15.48
C SER A 2 -13.14 -11.44 14.84
N VAL A 3 -12.65 -12.25 13.89
CA VAL A 3 -11.47 -11.96 13.08
C VAL A 3 -11.87 -10.89 12.06
N LYS A 4 -11.76 -9.63 12.48
CA LYS A 4 -11.91 -8.45 11.62
C LYS A 4 -10.89 -8.59 10.47
N GLY A 5 -11.37 -8.47 9.24
CA GLY A 5 -10.64 -8.78 8.00
C GLY A 5 -9.18 -8.32 8.01
N ARG A 6 -8.28 -9.25 7.65
CA ARG A 6 -6.83 -9.11 7.67
C ARG A 6 -6.25 -8.22 6.55
N PHE A 7 -7.12 -7.56 5.80
CA PHE A 7 -6.75 -6.69 4.68
C PHE A 7 -7.18 -5.26 5.03
N PRO A 8 -6.27 -4.27 4.92
CA PRO A 8 -6.65 -2.89 5.10
C PRO A 8 -7.74 -2.53 4.08
N ASP A 9 -8.71 -1.79 4.60
CA ASP A 9 -9.85 -1.22 3.90
C ASP A 9 -9.45 -0.65 2.53
N ARG A 10 -10.23 -0.94 1.48
CA ARG A 10 -10.04 -0.40 0.12
C ARG A 10 -10.42 1.09 0.09
N GLY A 11 -9.78 1.91 0.93
CA GLY A 11 -10.14 3.31 1.17
C GLY A 11 -9.41 4.33 0.31
N ASP A 12 -8.50 3.92 -0.57
CA ASP A 12 -7.45 4.82 -1.09
C ASP A 12 -7.73 5.46 -2.46
N ASP A 13 -8.96 5.33 -2.97
CA ASP A 13 -9.37 5.99 -4.24
C ASP A 13 -9.86 7.43 -4.03
N GLN A 14 -9.98 7.87 -2.77
CA GLN A 14 -10.35 9.24 -2.42
C GLN A 14 -9.20 10.17 -2.77
N LEU A 15 -9.45 11.20 -3.58
CA LEU A 15 -8.44 12.20 -3.90
C LEU A 15 -7.97 12.96 -2.65
N PRO A 16 -6.71 13.43 -2.60
CA PRO A 16 -6.29 14.38 -1.58
C PRO A 16 -7.25 15.56 -1.50
N ARG A 17 -7.54 16.01 -0.28
CA ARG A 17 -8.48 17.11 -0.04
C ARG A 17 -8.10 18.36 -0.82
N GLU A 18 -6.81 18.62 -0.97
CA GLU A 18 -6.27 19.75 -1.71
C GLU A 18 -6.63 19.70 -3.20
N LEU A 19 -6.67 18.50 -3.81
CA LEU A 19 -7.10 18.34 -5.20
C LEU A 19 -8.60 18.54 -5.35
N VAL A 20 -9.40 18.09 -4.38
CA VAL A 20 -10.85 18.33 -4.37
C VAL A 20 -11.15 19.82 -4.27
N GLU A 21 -10.52 20.52 -3.33
CA GLU A 21 -10.65 21.96 -3.16
C GLU A 21 -10.18 22.71 -4.43
N LEU A 22 -9.10 22.26 -5.07
CA LEU A 22 -8.65 22.83 -6.34
C LEU A 22 -9.68 22.66 -7.47
N ALA A 23 -10.32 21.49 -7.57
CA ALA A 23 -11.39 21.26 -8.55
C ALA A 23 -12.56 22.23 -8.34
N GLU A 24 -12.96 22.46 -7.08
CA GLU A 24 -14.02 23.41 -6.74
C GLU A 24 -13.67 24.85 -7.14
N GLN A 25 -12.39 25.24 -7.03
CA GLN A 25 -11.95 26.56 -7.48
C GLN A 25 -11.92 26.66 -9.01
N ILE A 26 -11.45 25.62 -9.70
CA ILE A 26 -11.46 25.58 -11.18
C ILE A 26 -12.89 25.68 -11.71
N ALA A 27 -13.86 25.02 -11.06
CA ALA A 27 -15.26 25.05 -11.45
C ALA A 27 -15.92 26.44 -11.34
N LYS A 28 -15.34 27.37 -10.56
CA LYS A 28 -15.82 28.76 -10.43
C LYS A 28 -15.27 29.69 -11.52
N LEU A 29 -14.33 29.23 -12.35
CA LEU A 29 -13.72 30.04 -13.39
C LEU A 29 -14.64 30.20 -14.62
N PRO A 30 -14.46 31.27 -15.41
CA PRO A 30 -15.13 31.38 -16.71
C PRO A 30 -14.77 30.21 -17.63
N LYS A 31 -15.77 29.70 -18.37
CA LYS A 31 -15.67 28.52 -19.25
C LYS A 31 -14.40 28.41 -20.13
N PRO A 32 -13.91 29.48 -20.79
CA PRO A 32 -12.70 29.36 -21.61
C PRO A 32 -11.45 29.03 -20.78
N LEU A 33 -11.26 29.67 -19.62
CA LEU A 33 -10.13 29.39 -18.72
C LEU A 33 -10.28 28.03 -18.02
N GLN A 34 -11.51 27.68 -17.65
CA GLN A 34 -11.82 26.40 -17.03
C GLN A 34 -11.38 25.22 -17.91
N LYS A 35 -11.73 25.26 -19.21
CA LYS A 35 -11.45 24.16 -20.14
C LYS A 35 -9.96 23.87 -20.29
N ASP A 36 -9.13 24.91 -20.32
CA ASP A 36 -7.67 24.76 -20.44
C ASP A 36 -7.06 24.17 -19.16
N LEU A 37 -7.55 24.59 -17.98
CA LEU A 37 -7.12 24.07 -16.69
C LEU A 37 -7.62 22.65 -16.40
N GLU A 38 -8.81 22.29 -16.84
CA GLU A 38 -9.39 20.95 -16.63
C GLU A 38 -8.51 19.84 -17.19
N VAL A 39 -7.91 20.06 -18.37
CA VAL A 39 -7.01 19.08 -19.00
C VAL A 39 -5.75 18.87 -18.15
N ALA A 40 -5.12 19.96 -17.69
CA ALA A 40 -3.93 19.87 -16.85
C ALA A 40 -4.26 19.25 -15.48
N TYR A 41 -5.38 19.66 -14.88
CA TYR A 41 -5.86 19.13 -13.60
C TYR A 41 -6.15 17.62 -13.68
N ALA A 42 -6.81 17.15 -14.73
CA ALA A 42 -7.08 15.74 -14.95
C ALA A 42 -5.79 14.89 -14.99
N ARG A 43 -4.75 15.39 -15.67
CA ARG A 43 -3.43 14.72 -15.72
C ARG A 43 -2.78 14.65 -14.34
N VAL A 44 -2.88 15.72 -13.53
CA VAL A 44 -2.36 15.74 -12.16
C VAL A 44 -3.08 14.71 -11.30
N VAL A 45 -4.42 14.71 -11.33
CA VAL A 45 -5.29 13.75 -10.64
C VAL A 45 -4.92 12.31 -10.99
N GLU A 46 -4.77 12.00 -12.27
CA GLU A 46 -4.36 10.68 -12.73
C GLU A 46 -2.98 10.30 -12.19
N SER A 47 -2.02 11.22 -12.26
CA SER A 47 -0.66 10.97 -11.77
C SER A 47 -0.61 10.70 -10.27
N VAL A 48 -1.44 11.39 -9.48
CA VAL A 48 -1.54 11.21 -8.03
C VAL A 48 -2.20 9.87 -7.70
N ARG A 49 -3.30 9.53 -8.36
CA ARG A 49 -3.94 8.21 -8.23
C ARG A 49 -2.99 7.07 -8.58
N ARG A 50 -2.22 7.22 -9.67
CA ARG A 50 -1.21 6.22 -10.07
C ARG A 50 -0.13 6.05 -9.00
N ARG A 51 0.43 7.14 -8.48
CA ARG A 51 1.45 7.09 -7.42
C ARG A 51 0.93 6.41 -6.15
N ARG A 52 -0.30 6.72 -5.73
CA ARG A 52 -0.94 6.06 -4.57
C ARG A 52 -1.12 4.56 -4.78
N ARG A 53 -1.60 4.14 -5.95
CA ARG A 53 -1.71 2.71 -6.29
C ARG A 53 -0.35 2.00 -6.24
N ILE A 54 0.70 2.62 -6.76
CA ILE A 54 2.07 2.07 -6.68
C ILE A 54 2.51 1.94 -5.22
N LEU A 55 2.32 2.99 -4.42
CA LEU A 55 2.70 2.96 -3.00
C LEU A 55 1.93 1.88 -2.23
N ALA A 56 0.63 1.72 -2.47
CA ALA A 56 -0.19 0.68 -1.86
C ALA A 56 0.34 -0.73 -2.20
N LEU A 57 0.65 -0.99 -3.49
CA LEU A 57 1.24 -2.26 -3.91
C LEU A 57 2.61 -2.52 -3.26
N VAL A 58 3.44 -1.48 -3.15
CA VAL A 58 4.75 -1.58 -2.47
C VAL A 58 4.56 -1.88 -0.99
N GLN A 59 3.62 -1.21 -0.31
CA GLN A 59 3.31 -1.47 1.09
C GLN A 59 2.80 -2.90 1.32
N GLU A 60 1.96 -3.41 0.43
CA GLU A 60 1.48 -4.79 0.46
C GLU A 60 2.63 -5.79 0.28
N ALA A 61 3.47 -5.59 -0.74
CA ALA A 61 4.63 -6.44 -0.99
C ALA A 61 5.63 -6.44 0.19
N LEU A 62 5.91 -5.28 0.79
CA LEU A 62 6.76 -5.18 1.98
C LEU A 62 6.13 -5.86 3.20
N SER A 63 4.81 -5.76 3.35
CA SER A 63 4.08 -6.43 4.44
C SER A 63 4.14 -7.95 4.29
N GLN A 64 4.00 -8.45 3.06
CA GLN A 64 4.16 -9.87 2.73
C GLN A 64 5.59 -10.34 2.99
N LEU A 65 6.60 -9.62 2.47
CA LEU A 65 8.01 -9.97 2.69
C LEU A 65 8.36 -10.02 4.18
N ARG A 66 7.85 -9.07 4.98
CA ARG A 66 8.04 -9.07 6.43
C ARG A 66 7.44 -10.32 7.09
N LEU A 67 6.31 -10.83 6.60
CA LEU A 67 5.71 -12.07 7.08
C LEU A 67 6.57 -13.27 6.67
N ASP A 68 7.03 -13.30 5.42
CA ASP A 68 7.88 -14.38 4.90
C ASP A 68 9.19 -14.50 5.69
N ILE A 69 9.80 -13.37 6.06
CA ILE A 69 10.99 -13.34 6.93
C ILE A 69 10.69 -13.95 8.31
N LYS A 70 9.51 -13.68 8.89
CA LYS A 70 9.13 -14.28 10.18
C LYS A 70 9.00 -15.79 10.09
N TYR A 71 8.42 -16.30 9.01
CA TYR A 71 8.33 -17.75 8.80
C TYR A 71 9.71 -18.38 8.59
N LEU A 72 10.56 -17.75 7.78
CA LEU A 72 11.92 -18.25 7.57
C LEU A 72 12.74 -18.33 8.87
N MET A 73 12.64 -17.31 9.73
CA MET A 73 13.31 -17.32 11.02
C MET A 73 12.77 -18.43 11.93
N PHE A 74 11.46 -18.63 11.95
CA PHE A 74 10.82 -19.71 12.71
C PHE A 74 11.29 -21.09 12.24
N ASP A 75 11.27 -21.35 10.93
CA ASP A 75 11.74 -22.61 10.36
C ASP A 75 13.23 -22.84 10.66
N LEU A 76 14.04 -21.78 10.62
CA LEU A 76 15.46 -21.84 10.97
C LEU A 76 15.68 -22.20 12.45
N GLU A 77 14.89 -21.64 13.35
CA GLU A 77 14.95 -21.97 14.78
C GLU A 77 14.55 -23.43 15.04
N MET A 78 13.47 -23.90 14.40
CA MET A 78 13.03 -25.29 14.53
C MET A 78 14.07 -26.27 14.00
N THR A 79 14.62 -26.04 12.80
CA THR A 79 15.66 -26.90 12.23
C THR A 79 16.96 -26.89 13.03
N ARG A 80 17.34 -25.74 13.62
CA ARG A 80 18.49 -25.66 14.54
C ARG A 80 18.27 -26.52 15.78
N ARG A 81 17.09 -26.39 16.40
CA ARG A 81 16.73 -27.16 17.59
C ARG A 81 16.71 -28.66 17.32
N GLU A 82 16.05 -29.10 16.25
CA GLU A 82 16.03 -30.50 15.84
C GLU A 82 17.45 -31.05 15.63
N ARG A 83 18.30 -30.28 14.95
CA ARG A 83 19.71 -30.64 14.70
C ARG A 83 20.50 -30.75 16.00
N ASP A 84 20.25 -29.90 16.99
CA ASP A 84 20.91 -29.98 18.30
C ASP A 84 20.43 -31.19 19.10
N GLU A 85 19.12 -31.46 19.14
CA GLU A 85 18.54 -32.65 19.78
C GLU A 85 19.07 -33.96 19.16
N LEU A 86 19.24 -34.00 17.84
CA LEU A 86 19.83 -35.15 17.14
C LEU A 86 21.31 -35.35 17.48
N ARG A 87 22.09 -34.26 17.65
CA ARG A 87 23.50 -34.35 18.05
C ARG A 87 23.66 -34.86 19.47
N GLU A 88 22.81 -34.42 20.40
CA GLU A 88 22.81 -34.90 21.78
C GLU A 88 22.52 -36.41 21.86
N ARG A 89 21.63 -36.94 21.02
CA ARG A 89 21.30 -38.38 21.01
C ARG A 89 22.38 -39.28 20.41
N LEU A 90 23.32 -38.71 19.65
CA LEU A 90 24.42 -39.43 19.02
C LEU A 90 25.71 -39.41 19.86
N GLN A 91 25.73 -38.66 20.97
CA GLN A 91 26.79 -38.65 21.99
C GLN A 91 26.44 -39.61 23.12
#